data_AF-X6PF33-F1
#
_entry.id   AF-X6PF33-F1
#
_cell.length_a   1.000
_cell.length_b   1.000
_cell.length_c   1.000
_cell.angle_alpha   90.00
_cell.angle_beta   90.00
_cell.angle_gamma   90.00
#
_symmetry.space_group_name_H-M   'P 1'
#
loop_
_entity.id
_entity.type
_entity.pdbx_description
1 polymer ?
#
loop_
_entity_poly.entity_id
_entity_poly.type
_entity_poly.pdbx_seq_one_letter_code
_entity_poly.pdbx_strand_id
1 'polypeptide(L)'
;MFTQYGIYRTKILTLSNFSLFKTIAFLLVNQFFLNIQTKKGFFSAVNFIMLAQPQHTFPETSEEIISDVLKWFDRDAEKDILTWLTENTTNLKQQYYLMRLFKIFGDKLGKTIISQTWKNCNQIYVDTRQKLKEICATSNLNELNAIKLKENELKILRGMCLHILWNILKYPKHIKYRQIHKQALCNYLFQKCCTLGADFEKVLISMEKELQYIGFKKRNDDNWYYQYDNIQSLHLWDYYQEVIINQAMYALFCCFNKTNINDNKSF
;
A
#
# COMPACT_ATOMS: atom_id res chain seq x y z
N MET A 1 -42.00 34.77 -20.60
CA MET A 1 -41.24 33.92 -21.54
C MET A 1 -39.72 34.02 -21.30
N PHE A 2 -39.24 33.97 -20.04
CA PHE A 2 -37.82 34.14 -19.69
C PHE A 2 -37.32 33.24 -18.53
N THR A 3 -38.02 32.15 -18.21
CA THR A 3 -37.67 31.26 -17.06
C THR A 3 -37.07 29.91 -17.44
N GLN A 4 -36.97 29.56 -18.75
CA GLN A 4 -36.35 28.29 -19.18
C GLN A 4 -34.87 28.38 -19.54
N TYR A 5 -34.32 29.58 -19.82
CA TYR A 5 -32.91 29.73 -20.24
C TYR A 5 -31.88 29.61 -19.09
N GLY A 6 -32.29 29.80 -17.83
CA GLY A 6 -31.40 29.73 -16.66
C GLY A 6 -30.99 28.31 -16.25
N ILE A 7 -31.81 27.30 -16.54
CA ILE A 7 -31.59 25.91 -16.08
C ILE A 7 -30.60 25.16 -16.99
N TYR A 8 -30.55 25.50 -18.27
CA TYR A 8 -29.62 24.86 -19.22
C TYR A 8 -28.17 25.33 -19.04
N ARG A 9 -27.94 26.58 -18.64
CA ARG A 9 -26.58 27.13 -18.47
C ARG A 9 -25.85 26.49 -17.28
N THR A 10 -26.57 26.16 -16.21
CA THR A 10 -25.99 25.52 -15.00
C THR A 10 -25.64 24.04 -15.24
N LYS A 11 -26.41 23.33 -16.09
CA LYS A 11 -26.08 21.93 -16.47
C LYS A 11 -24.90 21.82 -17.42
N ILE A 12 -24.68 22.80 -18.30
CA ILE A 12 -23.54 22.80 -19.23
C ILE A 12 -22.22 23.06 -18.48
N LEU A 13 -22.22 23.93 -17.47
CA LEU A 13 -21.04 24.22 -16.64
C LEU A 13 -20.62 23.04 -15.73
N THR A 14 -21.53 22.15 -15.35
CA THR A 14 -21.18 20.98 -14.53
C THR A 14 -20.62 19.82 -15.38
N LEU A 15 -21.08 19.67 -16.63
CA LEU A 15 -20.58 18.65 -17.56
C LEU A 15 -19.18 18.98 -18.11
N SER A 16 -18.90 20.26 -18.41
CA SER A 16 -17.56 20.67 -18.90
C SER A 16 -16.47 20.44 -17.86
N ASN A 17 -16.77 20.65 -16.58
CA ASN A 17 -15.80 20.45 -15.50
C ASN A 17 -15.47 18.97 -15.30
N PHE A 18 -16.45 18.07 -15.43
CA PHE A 18 -16.22 16.63 -15.24
C PHE A 18 -15.27 16.04 -16.28
N SER A 19 -15.39 16.44 -17.55
CA SER A 19 -14.47 15.99 -18.61
C SER A 19 -13.04 16.49 -18.37
N LEU A 20 -12.89 17.74 -17.94
CA LEU A 20 -11.59 18.33 -17.63
C LEU A 20 -10.90 17.60 -16.46
N PHE A 21 -11.65 17.27 -15.40
CA PHE A 21 -11.14 16.50 -14.27
C PHE A 21 -10.66 15.11 -14.68
N LYS A 22 -11.38 14.42 -15.58
CA LYS A 22 -10.99 13.09 -16.06
C LYS A 22 -9.67 13.13 -16.85
N THR A 23 -9.48 14.15 -17.67
CA THR A 23 -8.25 14.34 -18.45
C THR A 23 -7.05 14.67 -17.55
N ILE A 24 -7.24 15.56 -16.57
CA ILE A 24 -6.17 15.92 -15.62
C ILE A 24 -5.74 14.72 -14.78
N ALA A 25 -6.71 13.93 -14.27
CA ALA A 25 -6.41 12.71 -13.50
C ALA A 25 -5.63 11.68 -14.33
N PHE A 26 -5.98 11.49 -15.61
CA PHE A 26 -5.28 10.58 -16.51
C PHE A 26 -3.82 10.99 -16.77
N LEU A 27 -3.57 12.30 -16.96
CA LEU A 27 -2.22 12.83 -17.19
C LEU A 27 -1.32 12.65 -15.96
N LEU A 28 -1.85 12.87 -14.75
CA LEU A 28 -1.10 12.72 -13.50
C LEU A 28 -0.68 11.27 -13.24
N VAL A 29 -1.55 10.30 -13.57
CA VAL A 29 -1.23 8.87 -13.43
C VAL A 29 -0.10 8.46 -14.39
N ASN A 30 -0.12 8.92 -15.64
CA ASN A 30 0.91 8.59 -16.61
C ASN A 30 2.28 9.20 -16.27
N GLN A 31 2.30 10.44 -15.77
CA GLN A 31 3.53 11.09 -15.36
C GLN A 31 4.20 10.40 -14.16
N PHE A 32 3.40 9.81 -13.26
CA PHE A 32 3.90 9.01 -12.13
C PHE A 32 4.58 7.71 -12.59
N PHE A 33 4.02 6.99 -13.56
CA PHE A 33 4.61 5.75 -14.08
C PHE A 33 5.97 5.97 -14.77
N LEU A 34 6.14 7.09 -15.48
CA LEU A 34 7.39 7.43 -16.16
C LEU A 34 8.55 7.69 -15.18
N ASN A 35 8.27 8.31 -14.03
CA ASN A 35 9.29 8.61 -13.00
C ASN A 35 9.80 7.36 -12.25
N ILE A 36 9.06 6.26 -12.25
CA ILE A 36 9.46 5.00 -11.59
C ILE A 36 10.44 4.20 -12.46
N GLN A 37 10.33 4.31 -13.79
CA GLN A 37 11.14 3.52 -14.71
C GLN A 37 12.61 3.99 -14.79
N THR A 38 12.89 5.26 -14.52
CA THR A 38 14.22 5.86 -14.69
C THR A 38 15.23 5.52 -13.58
N LYS A 39 14.79 4.97 -12.43
CA LYS A 39 15.66 4.71 -11.26
C LYS A 39 16.29 3.31 -11.21
N LYS A 40 16.00 2.39 -12.14
CA LYS A 40 16.45 0.99 -12.10
C LYS A 40 17.82 0.70 -12.72
N GLY A 41 18.48 1.66 -13.35
CA GLY A 41 19.68 1.42 -14.18
C GLY A 41 21.04 1.30 -13.48
N PHE A 42 21.14 1.42 -12.14
CA PHE A 42 22.43 1.74 -11.49
C PHE A 42 23.14 0.60 -10.72
N PHE A 43 22.62 -0.63 -10.68
CA PHE A 43 23.12 -1.68 -9.74
C PHE A 43 23.95 -2.83 -10.36
N SER A 44 24.42 -2.74 -11.61
CA SER A 44 24.92 -3.91 -12.34
C SER A 44 26.42 -4.28 -12.19
N ALA A 45 27.30 -3.41 -11.69
CA ALA A 45 28.75 -3.55 -11.99
C ALA A 45 29.63 -4.23 -10.90
N VAL A 46 29.13 -4.53 -9.70
CA VAL A 46 30.01 -4.83 -8.54
C VAL A 46 30.21 -6.34 -8.24
N ASN A 47 29.45 -7.26 -8.86
CA ASN A 47 29.40 -8.67 -8.40
C ASN A 47 30.29 -9.68 -9.15
N PHE A 48 31.27 -9.26 -9.95
CA PHE A 48 31.95 -10.18 -10.90
C PHE A 48 33.21 -10.91 -10.35
N ILE A 49 33.69 -10.65 -9.13
CA ILE A 49 35.04 -11.11 -8.70
C ILE A 49 35.03 -12.34 -7.75
N MET A 50 33.87 -12.82 -7.27
CA MET A 50 33.84 -13.75 -6.12
C MET A 50 33.32 -15.19 -6.39
N LEU A 51 33.18 -15.63 -7.65
CA LEU A 51 32.43 -16.87 -8.00
C LEU A 51 33.26 -18.07 -8.52
N ALA A 52 34.55 -18.17 -8.22
CA ALA A 52 35.40 -19.23 -8.79
C ALA A 52 35.23 -20.64 -8.19
N GLN A 53 34.63 -20.79 -6.99
CA GLN A 53 34.48 -22.10 -6.33
C GLN A 53 33.19 -22.88 -6.68
N PRO A 54 32.01 -22.27 -6.86
CA PRO A 54 30.76 -23.00 -7.14
C PRO A 54 30.68 -23.68 -8.52
N GLN A 55 31.42 -23.18 -9.52
CA GLN A 55 31.35 -23.69 -10.91
C GLN A 55 31.80 -25.16 -11.06
N HIS A 56 32.65 -25.64 -10.15
CA HIS A 56 33.18 -27.01 -10.24
C HIS A 56 32.16 -28.08 -9.80
N THR A 57 31.08 -27.67 -9.12
CA THR A 57 30.04 -28.57 -8.60
C THR A 57 28.78 -28.60 -9.48
N PHE A 58 28.61 -27.63 -10.39
CA PHE A 58 27.40 -27.51 -11.21
C PHE A 58 27.72 -26.93 -12.62
N PRO A 59 28.01 -27.78 -13.62
CA PRO A 59 28.47 -27.32 -14.93
C PRO A 59 27.37 -26.72 -15.84
N GLU A 60 26.09 -26.82 -15.46
CA GLU A 60 24.95 -26.32 -16.26
C GLU A 60 23.92 -25.49 -15.47
N THR A 61 24.19 -25.20 -14.18
CA THR A 61 23.37 -24.21 -13.45
C THR A 61 23.68 -22.83 -14.02
N SER A 62 22.68 -22.16 -14.61
CA SER A 62 22.80 -20.78 -15.03
C SER A 62 23.40 -19.95 -13.90
N GLU A 63 24.62 -19.44 -14.09
CA GLU A 63 25.36 -18.61 -13.14
C GLU A 63 24.50 -17.49 -12.55
N GLU A 64 23.49 -17.05 -13.31
CA GLU A 64 22.48 -16.07 -12.93
C GLU A 64 21.68 -16.48 -11.68
N ILE A 65 21.26 -17.75 -11.57
CA ILE A 65 20.53 -18.25 -10.40
C ILE A 65 21.46 -18.28 -9.19
N ILE A 66 22.68 -18.81 -9.34
CA ILE A 66 23.65 -18.87 -8.24
C ILE A 66 24.03 -17.47 -7.78
N SER A 67 24.29 -16.54 -8.71
CA SER A 67 24.59 -15.14 -8.39
C SER A 67 23.44 -14.46 -7.66
N ASP A 68 22.20 -14.69 -8.05
CA ASP A 68 21.04 -14.11 -7.37
C ASP A 68 20.81 -14.73 -5.98
N VAL A 69 21.11 -16.00 -5.79
CA VAL A 69 21.06 -16.66 -4.48
C VAL A 69 22.10 -16.07 -3.54
N LEU A 70 23.34 -15.93 -4.00
CA LEU A 70 24.46 -15.47 -3.19
C LEU A 70 24.31 -14.01 -2.75
N LYS A 71 23.58 -13.18 -3.50
CA LYS A 71 23.26 -11.81 -3.07
C LYS A 71 22.31 -11.74 -1.86
N TRP A 72 21.58 -12.81 -1.55
CA TRP A 72 20.43 -12.74 -0.63
C TRP A 72 20.70 -13.34 0.74
N PHE A 73 21.79 -14.08 0.89
CA PHE A 73 22.14 -14.75 2.13
C PHE A 73 23.39 -14.10 2.73
N ASP A 74 23.33 -13.79 4.03
CA ASP A 74 24.55 -13.57 4.80
C ASP A 74 25.43 -14.83 4.67
N ARG A 75 26.76 -14.65 4.71
CA ARG A 75 27.73 -15.72 4.42
C ARG A 75 27.48 -17.02 5.19
N ASP A 76 26.91 -16.93 6.39
CA ASP A 76 26.63 -18.10 7.23
C ASP A 76 25.38 -18.89 6.79
N ALA A 77 24.43 -18.25 6.11
CA ALA A 77 23.21 -18.90 5.60
C ALA A 77 23.43 -19.63 4.27
N GLU A 78 24.56 -19.41 3.61
CA GLU A 78 24.90 -19.94 2.29
C GLU A 78 25.04 -21.47 2.28
N LYS A 79 25.74 -22.02 3.30
CA LYS A 79 26.07 -23.45 3.38
C LYS A 79 24.83 -24.33 3.59
N ASP A 80 23.91 -23.89 4.44
CA ASP A 80 22.67 -24.61 4.72
C ASP A 80 21.77 -24.69 3.48
N ILE A 81 21.77 -23.64 2.66
CA ILE A 81 20.88 -23.53 1.50
C ILE A 81 21.42 -24.33 0.33
N LEU A 82 22.73 -24.29 0.11
CA LEU A 82 23.38 -25.14 -0.89
C LEU A 82 23.20 -26.63 -0.56
N THR A 83 23.44 -27.03 0.70
CA THR A 83 23.21 -28.41 1.15
C THR A 83 21.77 -28.83 0.89
N TRP A 84 20.83 -27.97 1.26
CA TRP A 84 19.41 -28.25 1.11
C TRP A 84 18.93 -28.30 -0.36
N LEU A 85 19.43 -27.44 -1.24
CA LEU A 85 19.15 -27.50 -2.69
C LEU A 85 19.65 -28.82 -3.30
N THR A 86 20.76 -29.32 -2.79
CA THR A 86 21.37 -30.58 -3.23
C THR A 86 20.55 -31.78 -2.75
N GLU A 87 20.04 -31.75 -1.51
CA GLU A 87 19.21 -32.81 -0.93
C GLU A 87 17.84 -32.96 -1.60
N ASN A 88 17.26 -31.89 -2.15
CA ASN A 88 15.91 -31.93 -2.71
C ASN A 88 15.83 -32.45 -4.15
N THR A 89 16.92 -32.93 -4.78
CA THR A 89 16.94 -33.68 -6.06
C THR A 89 15.91 -33.21 -7.10
N THR A 90 15.81 -31.90 -7.29
CA THR A 90 14.81 -31.27 -8.16
C THR A 90 15.47 -30.69 -9.41
N ASN A 91 14.70 -30.51 -10.48
CA ASN A 91 15.23 -29.83 -11.66
C ASN A 91 15.51 -28.34 -11.35
N LEU A 92 16.35 -27.70 -12.16
CA LEU A 92 16.71 -26.27 -12.02
C LEU A 92 15.51 -25.33 -11.88
N LYS A 93 14.44 -25.59 -12.64
CA LYS A 93 13.23 -24.77 -12.61
C LYS A 93 12.50 -24.85 -11.27
N GLN A 94 12.47 -26.04 -10.68
CA GLN A 94 11.91 -26.29 -9.35
C GLN A 94 12.78 -25.64 -8.26
N GLN A 95 14.10 -25.75 -8.34
CA GLN A 95 15.00 -25.05 -7.42
C GLN A 95 14.79 -23.54 -7.45
N TYR A 96 14.65 -22.95 -8.64
CA TYR A 96 14.34 -21.53 -8.81
C TYR A 96 13.01 -21.14 -8.14
N TYR A 97 11.95 -21.92 -8.37
CA TYR A 97 10.64 -21.67 -7.76
C TYR A 97 10.68 -21.76 -6.24
N LEU A 98 11.42 -22.74 -5.73
CA LEU A 98 11.58 -22.97 -4.32
C LEU A 98 12.33 -21.83 -3.66
N MET A 99 13.43 -21.36 -4.27
CA MET A 99 14.13 -20.13 -3.86
C MET A 99 13.18 -18.93 -3.77
N ARG A 100 12.30 -18.80 -4.76
CA ARG A 100 11.31 -17.72 -4.81
C ARG A 100 10.30 -17.82 -3.68
N LEU A 101 9.93 -19.02 -3.23
CA LEU A 101 9.10 -19.22 -2.04
C LEU A 101 9.84 -18.78 -0.78
N PHE A 102 11.11 -19.16 -0.59
CA PHE A 102 11.92 -18.71 0.54
C PHE A 102 12.08 -17.19 0.59
N LYS A 103 12.19 -16.53 -0.57
CA LYS A 103 12.19 -15.05 -0.60
C LYS A 103 10.93 -14.45 0.01
N ILE A 104 9.79 -15.01 -0.36
CA ILE A 104 8.49 -14.41 -0.09
C ILE A 104 8.03 -14.74 1.33
N PHE A 105 8.44 -15.89 1.85
CA PHE A 105 7.91 -16.45 3.10
C PHE A 105 8.98 -16.79 4.15
N GLY A 106 10.28 -16.77 3.83
CA GLY A 106 11.34 -17.24 4.72
C GLY A 106 11.54 -16.40 5.98
N ASP A 107 11.11 -15.14 5.95
CA ASP A 107 11.04 -14.23 7.09
C ASP A 107 9.85 -14.53 8.02
N LYS A 108 8.78 -15.10 7.48
CA LYS A 108 7.50 -15.35 8.17
C LYS A 108 7.33 -16.80 8.62
N LEU A 109 7.90 -17.73 7.86
CA LEU A 109 7.76 -19.16 8.05
C LEU A 109 9.14 -19.79 8.14
N GLY A 110 9.33 -20.65 9.14
CA GLY A 110 10.56 -21.43 9.25
C GLY A 110 10.79 -22.30 8.01
N LYS A 111 12.08 -22.51 7.68
CA LYS A 111 12.49 -23.26 6.47
C LYS A 111 11.81 -24.62 6.35
N THR A 112 11.63 -25.30 7.48
CA THR A 112 10.99 -26.61 7.58
C THR A 112 9.54 -26.59 7.08
N ILE A 113 8.77 -25.53 7.39
CA ILE A 113 7.37 -25.40 6.97
C ILE A 113 7.27 -25.21 5.45
N ILE A 114 8.12 -24.34 4.89
CA ILE A 114 8.19 -24.10 3.44
C ILE A 114 8.55 -25.41 2.71
N SER A 115 9.56 -26.11 3.22
CA SER A 115 10.04 -27.38 2.64
C SER A 115 8.98 -28.48 2.69
N GLN A 116 8.31 -28.65 3.84
CA GLN A 116 7.28 -29.66 3.99
C GLN A 116 6.07 -29.38 3.10
N THR A 117 5.65 -28.11 3.03
CA THR A 117 4.53 -27.71 2.17
C THR A 117 4.86 -27.92 0.69
N TRP A 118 6.09 -27.61 0.27
CA TRP A 118 6.57 -27.89 -1.08
C TRP A 118 6.47 -29.37 -1.44
N LYS A 119 6.91 -30.26 -0.54
CA LYS A 119 6.79 -31.72 -0.72
C LYS A 119 5.33 -32.16 -0.76
N ASN A 120 4.49 -31.66 0.15
CA ASN A 120 3.07 -32.01 0.24
C ASN A 120 2.26 -31.55 -0.99
N CYS A 121 2.66 -30.46 -1.64
CA CYS A 121 2.04 -29.95 -2.86
C CYS A 121 2.69 -30.52 -4.13
N ASN A 122 3.30 -31.72 -4.05
CA ASN A 122 3.95 -32.40 -5.17
C ASN A 122 4.95 -31.52 -5.93
N GLN A 123 5.59 -30.56 -5.24
CA GLN A 123 6.55 -29.64 -5.84
C GLN A 123 5.94 -28.75 -6.95
N ILE A 124 4.64 -28.48 -6.90
CA ILE A 124 3.93 -27.55 -7.79
C ILE A 124 3.98 -26.16 -7.16
N TYR A 125 4.60 -25.21 -7.86
CA TYR A 125 4.85 -23.85 -7.33
C TYR A 125 3.59 -23.08 -7.00
N VAL A 126 2.58 -23.10 -7.87
CA VAL A 126 1.33 -22.34 -7.68
C VAL A 126 0.62 -22.85 -6.42
N ASP A 127 0.45 -24.16 -6.29
CA ASP A 127 -0.21 -24.81 -5.17
C ASP A 127 0.54 -24.59 -3.85
N THR A 128 1.87 -24.78 -3.87
CA THR A 128 2.71 -24.56 -2.67
C THR A 128 2.64 -23.11 -2.22
N ARG A 129 2.78 -22.16 -3.15
CA ARG A 129 2.71 -20.72 -2.85
C ARG A 129 1.39 -20.37 -2.19
N GLN A 130 0.30 -20.94 -2.70
CA GLN A 130 -1.02 -20.67 -2.20
C GLN A 130 -1.25 -21.27 -0.81
N LYS A 131 -0.79 -22.50 -0.58
CA LYS A 131 -0.85 -23.13 0.75
C LYS A 131 -0.02 -22.38 1.78
N LEU A 132 1.18 -21.90 1.40
CA LEU A 132 2.00 -21.07 2.30
C LEU A 132 1.33 -19.73 2.64
N LYS A 133 0.60 -19.11 1.70
CA LYS A 133 -0.22 -17.92 2.02
C LYS A 133 -1.33 -18.24 3.02
N GLU A 134 -2.01 -19.38 2.87
CA GLU A 134 -3.02 -19.83 3.84
C GLU A 134 -2.40 -20.05 5.23
N ILE A 135 -1.25 -20.70 5.29
CA ILE A 135 -0.51 -20.91 6.54
C ILE A 135 -0.14 -19.55 7.16
N CYS A 136 0.43 -18.62 6.40
CA CYS A 136 0.70 -17.27 6.89
C CYS A 136 -0.56 -16.52 7.34
N ALA A 137 -1.69 -16.68 6.65
CA ALA A 137 -2.94 -16.02 7.01
C ALA A 137 -3.55 -16.58 8.31
N THR A 138 -3.41 -17.90 8.53
CA THR A 138 -3.92 -18.60 9.72
C THR A 138 -3.00 -18.43 10.93
N SER A 139 -1.69 -18.58 10.75
CA SER A 139 -0.70 -18.40 11.82
C SER A 139 -0.69 -16.96 12.35
N ASN A 140 -1.13 -16.03 11.52
CA ASN A 140 -1.12 -14.61 11.82
C ASN A 140 -2.53 -14.00 11.92
N LEU A 141 -3.53 -14.79 12.32
CA LEU A 141 -4.91 -14.30 12.47
C LEU A 141 -4.98 -13.04 13.37
N ASN A 142 -4.15 -12.99 14.41
CA ASN A 142 -4.04 -11.84 15.30
C ASN A 142 -3.40 -10.62 14.60
N GLU A 143 -2.36 -10.83 13.78
CA GLU A 143 -1.76 -9.74 13.00
C GLU A 143 -2.67 -9.29 11.86
N LEU A 144 -3.40 -10.19 11.21
CA LEU A 144 -4.40 -9.86 10.19
C LEU A 144 -5.53 -9.04 10.78
N ASN A 145 -6.02 -9.41 11.97
CA ASN A 145 -6.99 -8.62 12.71
C ASN A 145 -6.42 -7.25 13.08
N ALA A 146 -5.16 -7.17 13.53
CA ALA A 146 -4.49 -5.90 13.81
C ALA A 146 -4.30 -5.04 12.54
N ILE A 147 -3.97 -5.63 11.39
CA ILE A 147 -3.84 -4.94 10.10
C ILE A 147 -5.21 -4.40 9.66
N LYS A 148 -6.26 -5.22 9.77
CA LYS A 148 -7.63 -4.81 9.43
C LYS A 148 -8.12 -3.66 10.30
N LEU A 149 -7.84 -3.70 11.60
CA LEU A 149 -8.15 -2.61 12.53
C LEU A 149 -7.41 -1.32 12.13
N LYS A 150 -6.10 -1.40 11.85
CA LYS A 150 -5.31 -0.27 11.34
C LYS A 150 -5.83 0.28 10.01
N GLU A 151 -6.30 -0.58 9.11
CA GLU A 151 -6.89 -0.15 7.84
C GLU A 151 -8.17 0.66 8.06
N ASN A 152 -9.01 0.23 9.00
CA ASN A 152 -10.22 0.96 9.37
C ASN A 152 -9.91 2.33 9.99
N GLU A 153 -8.91 2.40 10.88
CA GLU A 153 -8.41 3.66 11.45
C GLU A 153 -7.96 4.64 10.35
N LEU A 154 -7.12 4.17 9.43
CA LEU A 154 -6.64 4.96 8.28
C LEU A 154 -7.77 5.41 7.35
N LYS A 155 -8.76 4.55 7.12
CA LYS A 155 -9.92 4.87 6.27
C LYS A 155 -10.75 6.01 6.87
N ILE A 156 -10.94 6.02 8.19
CA ILE A 156 -11.64 7.10 8.90
C ILE A 156 -10.84 8.40 8.79
N LEU A 157 -9.54 8.35 9.10
CA LEU A 157 -8.63 9.49 9.06
C LEU A 157 -8.64 10.17 7.68
N ARG A 158 -8.46 9.39 6.61
CA ARG A 158 -8.45 9.89 5.23
C ARG A 158 -9.79 10.49 4.83
N GLY A 159 -10.89 9.79 5.12
CA GLY A 159 -12.23 10.29 4.81
C GLY A 159 -12.52 11.64 5.47
N MET A 160 -12.05 11.81 6.70
CA MET A 160 -12.18 13.08 7.43
C MET A 160 -11.30 14.18 6.88
N CYS A 161 -10.02 13.90 6.64
CA CYS A 161 -9.09 14.88 6.06
C CYS A 161 -9.60 15.38 4.71
N LEU A 162 -10.01 14.47 3.81
CA LEU A 162 -10.57 14.84 2.51
C LEU A 162 -11.80 15.72 2.63
N HIS A 163 -12.70 15.43 3.58
CA HIS A 163 -13.90 16.25 3.79
C HIS A 163 -13.56 17.67 4.26
N ILE A 164 -12.64 17.79 5.22
CA ILE A 164 -12.20 19.07 5.76
C ILE A 164 -11.51 19.91 4.68
N LEU A 165 -10.53 19.33 3.99
CA LEU A 165 -9.79 19.97 2.90
C LEU A 165 -10.73 20.44 1.79
N TRP A 166 -11.65 19.57 1.37
CA TRP A 166 -12.63 19.90 0.35
C TRP A 166 -13.51 21.10 0.75
N ASN A 167 -13.97 21.15 1.99
CA ASN A 167 -14.77 22.26 2.48
C ASN A 167 -13.99 23.59 2.45
N ILE A 168 -12.71 23.60 2.85
CA ILE A 168 -11.86 24.80 2.79
C ILE A 168 -11.60 25.22 1.35
N LEU A 169 -11.19 24.29 0.49
CA LEU A 169 -10.86 24.54 -0.91
C LEU A 169 -12.07 25.05 -1.70
N LYS A 170 -13.25 24.49 -1.43
CA LYS A 170 -14.51 24.86 -2.11
C LYS A 170 -15.02 26.23 -1.65
N TYR A 171 -14.84 26.57 -0.38
CA TYR A 171 -15.41 27.78 0.23
C TYR A 171 -14.36 28.62 0.96
N PRO A 172 -13.33 29.10 0.25
CA PRO A 172 -12.16 29.70 0.90
C PRO A 172 -12.53 30.94 1.73
N LYS A 173 -13.53 31.73 1.33
CA LYS A 173 -13.94 32.95 2.04
C LYS A 173 -14.81 32.70 3.29
N HIS A 174 -15.28 31.49 3.52
CA HIS A 174 -16.23 31.19 4.58
C HIS A 174 -15.50 30.73 5.84
N ILE A 175 -15.41 31.61 6.84
CA ILE A 175 -14.70 31.35 8.11
C ILE A 175 -15.21 30.10 8.84
N LYS A 176 -16.50 29.78 8.70
CA LYS A 176 -17.12 28.58 9.28
C LYS A 176 -16.40 27.28 8.89
N TYR A 177 -15.89 27.16 7.65
CA TYR A 177 -15.18 25.95 7.21
C TYR A 177 -13.71 25.92 7.61
N ARG A 178 -13.19 27.03 8.13
CA ARG A 178 -11.85 27.14 8.73
C ARG A 178 -11.85 26.80 10.22
N GLN A 179 -13.00 26.44 10.78
CA GLN A 179 -13.19 26.14 12.19
C GLN A 179 -13.77 24.73 12.36
N ILE A 180 -13.21 23.94 13.27
CA ILE A 180 -13.71 22.62 13.61
C ILE A 180 -13.96 22.57 15.11
N HIS A 181 -15.23 22.39 15.47
CA HIS A 181 -15.65 22.28 16.85
C HIS A 181 -15.20 20.92 17.43
N LYS A 182 -14.46 20.93 18.54
CA LYS A 182 -13.87 19.70 19.13
C LYS A 182 -14.93 18.63 19.41
N GLN A 183 -16.04 19.00 20.05
CA GLN A 183 -17.12 18.05 20.35
C GLN A 183 -17.74 17.43 19.09
N ALA A 184 -17.89 18.22 18.01
CA ALA A 184 -18.48 17.73 16.78
C ALA A 184 -17.53 16.74 16.08
N LEU A 185 -16.22 17.05 16.09
CA LEU A 185 -15.19 16.15 15.60
C LEU A 185 -15.17 14.84 16.40
N CYS A 186 -15.14 14.92 17.73
CA CYS A 186 -15.14 13.74 18.60
C CYS A 186 -16.38 12.86 18.37
N ASN A 187 -17.58 13.45 18.37
CA ASN A 187 -18.83 12.71 18.16
C ASN A 187 -18.84 11.98 16.81
N TYR A 188 -18.40 12.67 15.75
CA TYR A 188 -18.32 12.09 14.42
C TYR A 188 -17.30 10.95 14.34
N LEU A 189 -16.09 11.18 14.86
CA LEU A 189 -15.04 10.15 14.89
C LEU A 189 -15.47 8.94 15.70
N PHE A 190 -16.10 9.16 16.85
CA PHE A 190 -16.63 8.10 17.70
C PHE A 190 -17.64 7.24 16.93
N GLN A 191 -18.63 7.86 16.29
CA GLN A 191 -19.62 7.16 15.48
C GLN A 191 -18.97 6.31 14.37
N LYS A 192 -17.97 6.88 13.66
CA LYS A 192 -17.25 6.15 12.60
C LYS A 192 -16.41 5.01 13.14
N CYS A 193 -15.75 5.20 14.29
CA CYS A 193 -14.95 4.17 14.94
C CYS A 193 -15.83 3.00 15.40
N CYS A 194 -16.98 3.26 16.05
CA CYS A 194 -17.94 2.22 16.42
C CYS A 194 -18.44 1.44 15.19
N THR A 195 -18.73 2.14 14.09
CA THR A 195 -19.23 1.50 12.86
C THR A 195 -18.20 0.58 12.20
N LEU A 196 -16.91 0.94 12.27
CA LEU A 196 -15.83 0.21 11.62
C LEU A 196 -15.01 -0.65 12.60
N GLY A 197 -15.38 -0.70 13.87
CA GLY A 197 -14.64 -1.40 14.92
C GLY A 197 -13.21 -0.87 15.10
N ALA A 198 -12.96 0.42 14.87
CA ALA A 198 -11.64 1.04 15.00
C ALA A 198 -11.41 1.57 16.43
N ASP A 199 -10.16 1.72 16.83
CA ASP A 199 -9.76 2.30 18.13
C ASP A 199 -9.95 3.83 18.11
N PHE A 200 -10.93 4.32 18.87
CA PHE A 200 -11.28 5.74 18.91
C PHE A 200 -10.13 6.64 19.38
N GLU A 201 -9.38 6.24 20.40
CA GLU A 201 -8.31 7.06 20.96
C GLU A 201 -7.17 7.22 19.95
N LYS A 202 -6.78 6.12 19.28
CA LYS A 202 -5.75 6.16 18.23
C LYS A 202 -6.17 7.04 17.05
N VAL A 203 -7.41 6.91 16.59
CA VAL A 203 -7.94 7.73 15.49
C VAL A 203 -7.99 9.20 15.89
N LEU A 204 -8.41 9.52 17.12
CA LEU A 204 -8.45 10.89 17.60
C LEU A 204 -7.04 11.51 17.65
N ILE A 205 -6.07 10.84 18.26
CA ILE A 205 -4.67 11.30 18.33
C ILE A 205 -4.10 11.52 16.91
N SER A 206 -4.37 10.58 16.00
CA SER A 206 -3.90 10.68 14.61
C SER A 206 -4.56 11.86 13.89
N MET A 207 -5.87 12.05 14.06
CA MET A 207 -6.59 13.17 13.47
C MET A 207 -6.08 14.52 13.97
N GLU A 208 -5.80 14.66 15.27
CA GLU A 208 -5.23 15.89 15.82
C GLU A 208 -3.85 16.20 15.22
N LYS A 209 -3.01 15.18 15.02
CA LYS A 209 -1.71 15.33 14.34
C LYS A 209 -1.88 15.76 12.88
N GLU A 210 -2.79 15.14 12.13
CA GLU A 210 -3.06 15.54 10.74
C GLU A 210 -3.59 16.97 10.66
N LEU A 211 -4.49 17.37 11.56
CA LEU A 211 -4.98 18.74 11.63
C LEU A 211 -3.83 19.75 11.84
N GLN A 212 -2.93 19.47 12.77
CA GLN A 212 -1.74 20.29 13.01
C GLN A 212 -0.85 20.37 11.77
N TYR A 213 -0.59 19.23 11.13
CA TYR A 213 0.22 19.14 9.92
C TYR A 213 -0.34 19.97 8.76
N ILE A 214 -1.66 19.95 8.56
CA ILE A 214 -2.36 20.73 7.53
C ILE A 214 -2.35 22.24 7.83
N GLY A 215 -2.13 22.63 9.10
CA GLY A 215 -2.05 24.04 9.54
C GLY A 215 -3.20 24.51 10.43
N PHE A 216 -3.96 23.60 11.01
CA PHE A 216 -4.90 23.94 12.08
C PHE A 216 -4.18 24.09 13.42
N LYS A 217 -4.61 25.07 14.21
CA LYS A 217 -4.17 25.28 15.58
C LYS A 217 -5.32 25.21 16.55
N LYS A 218 -5.07 24.58 17.69
CA LYS A 218 -6.01 24.53 18.80
C LYS A 218 -5.96 25.84 19.59
N ARG A 219 -7.12 26.38 19.98
CA ARG A 219 -7.22 27.59 20.84
C ARG A 219 -7.75 27.24 22.24
N ASN A 220 -7.89 28.26 23.10
CA ASN A 220 -8.32 28.12 24.49
C ASN A 220 -9.73 27.55 24.67
N ASP A 221 -10.59 27.72 23.66
CA ASP A 221 -11.94 27.12 23.61
C ASP A 221 -11.91 25.66 23.12
N ASP A 222 -10.72 25.06 23.07
CA ASP A 222 -10.49 23.69 22.64
C ASP A 222 -10.79 23.40 21.16
N ASN A 223 -11.28 24.39 20.39
CA ASN A 223 -11.62 24.25 18.98
C ASN A 223 -10.39 24.42 18.08
N TRP A 224 -10.49 23.88 16.87
CA TRP A 224 -9.43 23.92 15.87
C TRP A 224 -9.70 25.03 14.85
N TYR A 225 -8.69 25.86 14.60
CA TYR A 225 -8.76 27.01 13.70
C TYR A 225 -7.65 26.92 12.66
N TYR A 226 -8.00 27.06 11.38
CA TYR A 226 -7.00 27.15 10.31
C TYR A 226 -6.22 28.46 10.43
N GLN A 227 -4.90 28.40 10.52
CA GLN A 227 -4.08 29.52 10.97
C GLN A 227 -3.94 30.66 9.93
N TYR A 228 -4.14 30.39 8.64
CA TYR A 228 -3.80 31.35 7.61
C TYR A 228 -4.96 32.26 7.20
N ASP A 229 -4.73 33.58 7.27
CA ASP A 229 -5.67 34.60 6.77
C ASP A 229 -5.86 34.47 5.26
N ASN A 230 -4.74 34.29 4.54
CA ASN A 230 -4.70 33.93 3.13
C ASN A 230 -4.53 32.42 2.99
N ILE A 231 -5.58 31.73 2.52
CA ILE A 231 -5.51 30.29 2.29
C ILE A 231 -4.40 30.00 1.27
N GLN A 232 -3.38 29.26 1.71
CA GLN A 232 -2.38 28.67 0.83
C GLN A 232 -3.03 27.53 0.03
N SER A 233 -3.83 27.91 -0.95
CA SER A 233 -4.69 26.98 -1.71
C SER A 233 -3.86 25.90 -2.41
N LEU A 234 -2.63 26.25 -2.82
CA LEU A 234 -1.68 25.31 -3.39
C LEU A 234 -1.27 24.23 -2.37
N HIS A 235 -0.83 24.61 -1.17
CA HIS A 235 -0.46 23.65 -0.12
C HIS A 235 -1.61 22.72 0.27
N LEU A 236 -2.82 23.27 0.43
CA LEU A 236 -4.01 22.47 0.72
C LEU A 236 -4.39 21.52 -0.43
N TRP A 237 -4.17 21.96 -1.67
CA TRP A 237 -4.42 21.15 -2.86
C TRP A 237 -3.42 20.00 -2.98
N ASP A 238 -2.12 20.28 -2.78
CA ASP A 238 -1.06 19.28 -2.83
C ASP A 238 -1.31 18.19 -1.78
N TYR A 239 -1.67 18.58 -0.56
CA TYR A 239 -2.03 17.64 0.49
C TYR A 239 -3.32 16.86 0.16
N TYR A 240 -4.34 17.50 -0.42
CA TYR A 240 -5.54 16.80 -0.89
C TYR A 240 -5.22 15.73 -1.95
N GLN A 241 -4.33 16.04 -2.89
CA GLN A 241 -3.85 15.09 -3.89
C GLN A 241 -3.10 13.93 -3.26
N GLU A 242 -2.22 14.20 -2.30
CA GLU A 242 -1.46 13.17 -1.60
C GLU A 242 -2.38 12.16 -0.89
N VAL A 243 -3.40 12.65 -0.18
CA VAL A 243 -4.37 11.78 0.51
C VAL A 243 -5.15 10.90 -0.48
N ILE A 244 -5.53 11.43 -1.65
CA ILE A 244 -6.18 10.65 -2.71
C ILE A 244 -5.26 9.60 -3.31
N ILE A 245 -4.02 9.97 -3.64
CA ILE A 245 -3.04 9.05 -4.23
C ILE A 245 -2.77 7.91 -3.26
N ASN A 246 -2.59 8.21 -1.99
CA ASN A 246 -2.44 7.21 -0.94
C ASN A 246 -3.68 6.30 -0.86
N GLN A 247 -4.90 6.80 -1.07
CA GLN A 247 -6.09 5.96 -1.12
C GLN A 247 -6.11 5.03 -2.35
N ALA A 248 -5.74 5.53 -3.53
CA ALA A 248 -5.68 4.75 -4.77
C ALA A 248 -4.58 3.67 -4.71
N MET A 249 -3.41 4.02 -4.18
CA MET A 249 -2.33 3.05 -3.96
C MET A 249 -2.76 1.92 -3.03
N TYR A 250 -3.46 2.25 -1.93
CA TYR A 250 -4.02 1.23 -1.04
C TYR A 250 -5.07 0.37 -1.75
N ALA A 251 -5.97 0.97 -2.54
CA ALA A 251 -6.96 0.21 -3.29
C ALA A 251 -6.29 -0.76 -4.28
N LEU A 252 -5.26 -0.32 -5.00
CA LEU A 252 -4.47 -1.17 -5.89
C LEU A 252 -3.78 -2.29 -5.12
N PHE A 253 -3.10 -1.98 -4.02
CA PHE A 253 -2.45 -2.96 -3.16
C PHE A 253 -3.44 -4.02 -2.65
N CYS A 254 -4.61 -3.61 -2.18
CA CYS A 254 -5.67 -4.53 -1.75
C CYS A 254 -6.23 -5.37 -2.91
N CYS A 255 -6.39 -4.80 -4.11
CA CYS A 255 -6.86 -5.54 -5.29
C CYS A 255 -5.85 -6.61 -5.73
N PHE A 256 -4.55 -6.29 -5.75
CA PHE A 256 -3.50 -7.27 -6.04
C PHE A 256 -3.47 -8.41 -5.03
N ASN A 257 -3.79 -8.13 -3.76
CA ASN A 257 -3.86 -9.18 -2.73
C ASN A 257 -5.15 -10.01 -2.82
N LYS A 258 -6.28 -9.43 -3.24
CA LYS A 258 -7.59 -10.10 -3.27
C LYS A 258 -7.80 -11.01 -4.49
N THR A 259 -7.28 -10.67 -5.66
CA THR A 259 -7.36 -11.54 -6.86
C THR A 259 -6.65 -12.88 -6.63
N ASN A 260 -5.64 -12.92 -5.75
CA ASN A 260 -4.98 -14.16 -5.36
C ASN A 260 -5.81 -15.08 -4.42
N ILE A 261 -6.97 -14.64 -3.92
CA ILE A 261 -7.78 -15.40 -2.94
C ILE A 261 -8.99 -16.09 -3.60
N ASN A 262 -9.55 -15.53 -4.66
CA ASN A 262 -10.80 -16.02 -5.25
C ASN A 262 -10.63 -17.17 -6.26
N ASP A 263 -9.43 -17.39 -6.80
CA ASP A 263 -9.14 -18.51 -7.71
C ASP A 263 -9.08 -19.88 -6.99
N ASN A 264 -9.23 -19.89 -5.66
CA ASN A 264 -9.16 -21.07 -4.81
C ASN A 264 -10.52 -21.69 -4.41
N LYS A 265 -11.65 -21.16 -4.90
CA LYS A 265 -13.00 -21.62 -4.52
C LYS A 265 -13.77 -22.33 -5.62
N SER A 266 -13.13 -22.67 -6.74
CA SER A 266 -13.75 -23.40 -7.85
C SER A 266 -13.06 -24.74 -8.10
N PHE A 267 -13.08 -25.63 -7.12
CA PHE A 267 -12.87 -27.07 -7.26
C PHE A 267 -13.59 -27.80 -6.12
#